data_AF-A0A519BIY1-F1
#
_entry.id   AF-A0A519BIY1-F1
#
_cell.length_a   1.000
_cell.length_b   1.000
_cell.length_c   1.000
_cell.angle_alpha   90.00
_cell.angle_beta   90.00
_cell.angle_gamma   90.00
#
_symmetry.space_group_name_H-M   'P 1'
#
loop_
_entity.id
_entity.type
_entity.pdbx_description
1 polymer ?
#
loop_
_entity_poly.entity_id
_entity_poly.type
_entity_poly.pdbx_seq_one_letter_code
_entity_poly.pdbx_strand_id
1 'polypeptide(L)' 'MKILEYNDLNTSGVKKNYDKIIGFIQNDNFKQASVKKMPNYGLYRAKLDDSNRILFKINEVQRRTICPYS' A
#
# COMPACT_ATOMS: atom_id res chain seq x y z
N MET A 1 -2.59 -9.25 -0.40
CA MET A 1 -2.92 -8.25 -1.45
C MET A 1 -1.87 -8.20 -2.57
N LYS A 2 -2.20 -7.79 -3.80
CA LYS A 2 -1.21 -7.48 -4.85
C LYS A 2 -0.73 -6.04 -4.68
N ILE A 3 0.59 -5.83 -4.61
CA ILE A 3 1.20 -4.52 -4.44
C ILE A 3 1.77 -4.06 -5.77
N LEU A 4 1.54 -2.78 -6.07
CA LEU A 4 2.13 -2.09 -7.22
C LEU A 4 2.99 -0.97 -6.67
N GLU A 5 4.25 -0.97 -7.07
CA GLU A 5 5.22 0.04 -6.68
C GLU A 5 5.36 1.06 -7.79
N TYR A 6 5.73 2.29 -7.44
CA TYR A 6 6.06 3.30 -8.43
C TYR A 6 7.47 3.02 -8.95
N ASN A 7 7.67 3.05 -10.28
CA ASN A 7 8.92 2.59 -10.91
C ASN A 7 10.19 3.30 -10.37
N ASP A 8 10.09 4.58 -10.00
CA ASP A 8 11.21 5.38 -9.49
C ASP A 8 11.17 5.58 -7.96
N LEU A 9 10.52 4.68 -7.24
CA LEU A 9 10.47 4.76 -5.78
C LEU A 9 11.84 4.42 -5.18
N ASN A 10 12.60 5.45 -4.77
CA ASN A 10 13.88 5.23 -4.10
C ASN A 10 13.68 4.81 -2.63
N THR A 11 13.89 3.52 -2.36
CA THR A 11 13.83 2.95 -1.01
C THR A 11 15.20 2.69 -0.39
N SER A 12 16.30 3.11 -1.02
CA SER A 12 17.66 2.66 -0.68
C SER A 12 18.06 2.90 0.78
N GLY A 13 17.63 4.00 1.39
CA GLY A 13 17.90 4.32 2.81
C GLY A 13 16.94 3.67 3.82
N VAL A 14 15.82 3.13 3.35
CA VAL A 14 14.68 2.70 4.18
C VAL A 14 14.17 1.31 3.82
N LYS A 15 14.92 0.58 2.99
CA LYS A 15 14.50 -0.68 2.36
C LYS A 15 14.06 -1.73 3.38
N LYS A 16 14.81 -1.89 4.47
CA LYS A 16 14.45 -2.85 5.54
C LYS A 16 13.09 -2.55 6.18
N ASN A 17 12.79 -1.28 6.45
CA ASN A 17 11.50 -0.90 7.02
C ASN A 17 10.40 -0.97 5.95
N TYR A 18 10.76 -0.67 4.70
CA TYR A 18 9.86 -0.74 3.55
C TYR A 18 9.35 -2.17 3.38
N ASP A 19 10.28 -3.12 3.26
CA ASP A 19 9.97 -4.55 3.10
C ASP A 19 9.11 -5.08 4.25
N LYS A 20 9.37 -4.66 5.50
CA LYS A 20 8.55 -5.02 6.66
C LYS A 20 7.11 -4.50 6.54
N ILE A 21 6.95 -3.22 6.23
CA ILE A 21 5.63 -2.59 6.10
C ILE A 21 4.85 -3.20 4.95
N ILE A 22 5.52 -3.44 3.82
CA ILE A 22 4.96 -4.14 2.66
C ILE A 22 4.51 -5.54 3.06
N GLY A 23 5.34 -6.29 3.81
CA GLY A 23 4.94 -7.60 4.36
C GLY A 23 3.70 -7.52 5.26
N PHE A 24 3.60 -6.52 6.14
CA PHE A 24 2.40 -6.33 6.96
C PHE A 24 1.16 -6.00 6.12
N ILE A 25 1.28 -5.14 5.11
CA ILE A 25 0.20 -4.80 4.19
C ILE A 25 -0.23 -6.01 3.36
N GLN A 26 0.72 -6.85 2.92
CA GLN A 26 0.41 -8.08 2.18
C GLN A 26 -0.43 -9.07 3.00
N ASN A 27 -0.17 -9.12 4.32
CA ASN A 27 -0.85 -9.97 5.30
C ASN A 27 -2.09 -9.29 5.94
N ASP A 28 -2.60 -8.20 5.36
CA ASP A 28 -3.76 -7.43 5.85
C ASP A 28 -3.60 -6.87 7.29
N ASN A 29 -2.36 -6.80 7.79
CA ASN A 29 -2.03 -6.33 9.12
C ASN A 29 -1.71 -4.83 9.14
N PHE A 30 -2.73 -4.01 8.87
CA PHE A 30 -2.61 -2.54 8.82
C PHE A 30 -2.28 -1.91 10.18
N LYS A 31 -2.56 -2.62 11.29
CA LYS A 31 -2.32 -2.13 12.65
C LYS A 31 -0.83 -2.07 12.96
N GLN A 32 -0.07 -3.12 12.63
CA GLN A 32 1.39 -3.12 12.81
C GLN A 32 2.10 -2.14 11.86
N ALA A 33 1.58 -1.94 10.66
CA ALA A 33 2.11 -0.97 9.70
C ALA A 33 1.83 0.51 10.07
N SER A 34 1.21 0.78 11.23
CA SER A 34 0.87 2.14 11.70
C SER A 34 0.12 2.96 10.63
N VAL A 35 -0.80 2.31 9.93
CA VAL A 35 -1.51 2.91 8.81
C VAL A 35 -2.55 3.92 9.32
N LYS A 36 -2.51 5.14 8.79
CA LYS A 36 -3.51 6.17 9.02
C LYS A 36 -4.18 6.54 7.70
N LYS A 37 -5.52 6.60 7.70
CA LYS A 37 -6.29 7.07 6.54
C LYS A 37 -6.20 8.59 6.44
N MET A 38 -6.03 9.10 5.23
CA MET A 38 -6.08 10.53 4.90
C MET A 38 -7.40 10.82 4.17
N PRO A 39 -8.45 11.25 4.91
CA PRO A 39 -9.81 11.32 4.39
C PRO A 39 -9.95 12.26 3.20
N ASN A 40 -9.21 13.37 3.19
CA ASN A 40 -9.33 14.39 2.14
C ASN A 40 -8.84 13.94 0.76
N TYR A 41 -7.99 12.90 0.69
CA TYR A 41 -7.34 12.48 -0.56
C TYR A 41 -7.69 11.04 -0.96
N GLY A 42 -8.43 10.31 -0.12
CA GLY A 42 -8.69 8.89 -0.33
C GLY A 42 -7.41 8.03 -0.31
N LEU A 43 -6.37 8.50 0.37
CA LEU A 43 -5.07 7.85 0.50
C LEU A 43 -4.85 7.31 1.91
N TYR A 44 -3.91 6.38 2.03
CA TYR A 44 -3.43 5.84 3.29
C TYR A 44 -1.96 6.21 3.44
N ARG A 45 -1.54 6.45 4.69
CA ARG A 45 -0.13 6.70 5.04
C ARG A 45 0.35 5.68 6.06
N ALA A 46 1.58 5.19 5.91
CA ALA A 46 2.28 4.35 6.88
C ALA A 46 3.58 5.03 7.32
N LYS A 47 3.93 4.93 8.60
CA LYS A 47 5.20 5.45 9.13
C LYS A 47 6.33 4.48 8.77
N LEU A 48 7.32 4.94 8.01
CA LEU A 48 8.45 4.11 7.56
C LEU A 48 9.62 4.22 8.53
N ASP A 49 9.96 5.45 8.89
CA ASP A 49 10.87 5.81 9.97
C ASP A 49 10.41 7.15 10.56
N ASP A 50 11.28 7.86 11.27
CA ASP A 50 10.90 9.14 11.86
C ASP A 50 10.69 10.28 10.85
N SER A 51 11.39 10.24 9.72
CA SER A 51 11.39 11.28 8.69
C SER A 51 10.56 10.92 7.45
N ASN A 52 10.41 9.63 7.16
CA ASN A 52 9.86 9.09 5.92
C ASN A 52 8.50 8.42 6.15
N ARG A 53 7.60 8.60 5.19
CA ARG A 53 6.25 8.02 5.20
C ARG A 53 5.92 7.47 3.82
N ILE A 54 5.31 6.29 3.80
CA ILE A 54 4.78 5.71 2.56
C ILE A 54 3.34 6.17 2.40
N LEU A 55 2.99 6.65 1.21
CA LEU A 55 1.63 6.90 0.79
C LEU A 55 1.19 5.81 -0.18
N PHE A 56 0.02 5.24 0.05
CA PHE A 56 -0.53 4.23 -0.84
C PHE A 56 -2.05 4.32 -0.90
N LYS A 57 -2.63 3.71 -1.93
CA LYS A 57 -4.08 3.59 -2.09
C LYS A 57 -4.41 2.12 -2.27
N ILE A 58 -5.45 1.68 -1.58
CA ILE A 58 -6.04 0.36 -1.80
C ILE A 58 -7.13 0.56 -2.84
N ASN A 59 -7.00 -0.14 -3.97
CA ASN A 59 -8.03 -0.15 -5.01
C ASN A 59 -8.63 -1.55 -5.05
N GLU A 60 -9.96 -1.62 -5.00
CA GLU A 60 -10.67 -2.87 -5.26
C GLU A 60 -10.66 -3.12 -6.76
N VAL A 61 -10.01 -4.21 -7.18
CA VAL A 61 -10.08 -4.66 -8.56
C VAL A 61 -11.47 -5.26 -8.75
N GLN A 62 -12.40 -4.50 -9.33
CA GLN A 62 -13.68 -5.04 -9.78
C GLN A 62 -13.40 -6.02 -10.93
N ARG A 63 -13.42 -7.32 -10.63
CA ARG A 63 -13.50 -8.35 -11.65
C ARG A 63 -14.89 -8.28 -12.26
N ARG A 64 -15.03 -7.46 -13.30
CA ARG A 64 -16.24 -7.46 -14.11
C ARG A 64 -16.23 -8.78 -14.90
N THR A 65 -16.99 -9.77 -14.44
CA THR A 65 -17.27 -10.97 -15.20
C THR A 65 -18.08 -10.53 -16.41
N ILE A 66 -17.41 -10.38 -17.54
CA ILE A 66 -18.09 -10.13 -18.81
C ILE A 66 -18.72 -11.48 -19.15
N CYS A 67 -20.03 -11.63 -18.93
CA CYS A 67 -20.75 -12.83 -19.38
C CYS A 67 -20.71 -12.84 -20.92
N PRO A 68 -20.13 -13.87 -21.56
CA PRO A 68 -20.19 -13.99 -22.99
C PRO A 68 -21.62 -14.41 -23.38
N TYR A 69 -22.32 -13.49 -24.06
CA TYR A 69 -23.47 -13.68 -24.95
C TYR A 69 -24.52 -14.75 -24.61
N SER A 70 -25.75 -14.27 -24.34
CA SER A 70 -27.00 -15.04 -24.53
C SER A 70 -27.53 -14.79 -25.93
#